data_AF-A0AA94KVF0-F1
#
_entry.id   AF-A0AA94KVF0-F1
#
_cell.length_a   1.000
_cell.length_b   1.000
_cell.length_c   1.000
_cell.angle_alpha   90.00
_cell.angle_beta   90.00
_cell.angle_gamma   90.00
#
_symmetry.space_group_name_H-M   'P 1'
#
loop_
_entity.id
_entity.type
_entity.pdbx_description
1 polymer ?
#
loop_
_entity_poly.entity_id
_entity_poly.type
_entity_poly.pdbx_seq_one_letter_code
_entity_poly.pdbx_strand_id
1 'polypeptide(L)'
;MEMSFRWYGTGDPVTLENIRQIPQMKGIVSAIYDIPAGEVWPYDRIVELRDQVATHGMRLNVIESVPVHEDIKMGRGRRGASSVCPASSRGLRHCANYSKRCRA
;
A
#
# COMPACT_ATOMS: atom_id res chain seq x y z
N MET A 1 -8.93 -20.27 1.10
CA MET A 1 -8.32 -19.33 0.15
C MET A 1 -9.01 -17.99 0.36
N GLU A 2 -8.30 -16.92 0.71
CA GLU A 2 -8.91 -15.58 0.89
C GLU A 2 -8.87 -14.84 -0.46
N MET A 3 -10.03 -14.44 -0.98
CA MET A 3 -10.12 -13.63 -2.20
C MET A 3 -9.79 -12.18 -1.89
N SER A 4 -8.97 -11.57 -2.73
CA SER A 4 -8.57 -10.16 -2.60
C SER A 4 -8.74 -9.40 -3.90
N PHE A 5 -9.21 -8.16 -3.81
CA PHE A 5 -9.40 -7.27 -4.95
C PHE A 5 -8.44 -6.09 -4.88
N ARG A 6 -7.84 -5.70 -6.00
CA ARG A 6 -6.98 -4.52 -6.06
C ARG A 6 -7.82 -3.26 -6.28
N TRP A 7 -7.67 -2.28 -5.39
CA TRP A 7 -8.41 -1.02 -5.43
C TRP A 7 -7.44 0.16 -5.35
N TYR A 8 -7.59 1.11 -6.26
CA TYR A 8 -6.63 2.21 -6.44
C TYR A 8 -6.96 3.48 -5.63
N GLY A 9 -8.07 3.49 -4.88
CA GLY A 9 -8.49 4.65 -4.10
C GLY A 9 -9.79 5.27 -4.62
N THR A 10 -10.13 6.45 -4.13
CA THR A 10 -11.39 7.15 -4.46
C THR A 10 -11.51 7.58 -5.92
N GLY A 11 -10.39 7.70 -6.64
CA GLY A 11 -10.37 8.02 -8.07
C GLY A 11 -10.62 6.81 -8.98
N ASP A 12 -10.71 5.60 -8.43
CA ASP A 12 -10.99 4.39 -9.19
C ASP A 12 -12.48 4.35 -9.60
N PRO A 13 -12.81 4.10 -10.89
CA PRO A 13 -14.21 3.89 -11.30
C PRO A 13 -14.89 2.72 -10.58
N VAL A 14 -14.11 1.74 -10.08
CA VAL A 14 -14.62 0.64 -9.28
C VAL A 14 -14.63 1.05 -7.80
N THR A 15 -15.82 1.33 -7.27
CA THR A 15 -16.01 1.71 -5.87
C THR A 15 -15.90 0.51 -4.92
N LEU A 16 -15.61 0.78 -3.64
CA LEU A 16 -15.63 -0.24 -2.59
C LEU A 16 -17.01 -0.90 -2.43
N GLU A 17 -18.09 -0.18 -2.74
CA GLU A 17 -19.44 -0.73 -2.76
C GLU A 17 -19.63 -1.78 -3.86
N ASN A 18 -19.10 -1.53 -5.06
CA ASN A 18 -19.12 -2.50 -6.15
C ASN A 18 -18.33 -3.76 -5.78
N ILE A 19 -17.15 -3.59 -5.16
CA ILE A 19 -16.31 -4.71 -4.75
C ILE A 19 -16.99 -5.55 -3.67
N ARG A 20 -17.71 -4.91 -2.74
CA ARG A 20 -18.48 -5.60 -1.69
C ARG A 20 -19.59 -6.49 -2.24
N GLN A 21 -20.12 -6.20 -3.43
CA GLN A 21 -21.16 -7.04 -4.05
C GLN A 21 -20.63 -8.41 -4.49
N ILE A 22 -19.31 -8.55 -4.68
CA ILE A 22 -18.70 -9.82 -5.09
C ILE A 22 -18.78 -10.80 -3.91
N PRO A 23 -19.37 -12.00 -4.09
CA PRO A 23 -19.51 -12.97 -3.02
C PRO A 23 -18.14 -13.37 -2.48
N GLN A 24 -18.03 -13.41 -1.15
CA GLN A 24 -16.81 -13.78 -0.42
C GLN A 24 -15.60 -12.82 -0.58
N MET A 25 -15.78 -11.67 -1.23
CA MET A 25 -14.72 -10.66 -1.34
C MET A 25 -14.58 -9.90 -0.02
N LYS A 26 -13.46 -10.13 0.68
CA LYS A 26 -13.18 -9.53 2.01
C LYS A 26 -11.81 -8.86 2.07
N GLY A 27 -10.89 -9.23 1.19
CA GLY A 27 -9.56 -8.65 1.13
C GLY A 27 -9.48 -7.53 0.11
N ILE A 28 -8.94 -6.39 0.50
CA ILE A 28 -8.52 -5.33 -0.41
C ILE A 28 -6.99 -5.29 -0.47
N VAL A 29 -6.49 -5.09 -1.69
CA VAL A 29 -5.10 -4.78 -1.99
C VAL A 29 -5.06 -3.34 -2.47
N SER A 30 -4.28 -2.48 -1.82
CA SER A 30 -4.20 -1.07 -2.20
C SER A 30 -2.82 -0.49 -1.89
N ALA A 31 -2.56 0.73 -2.35
CA ALA A 31 -1.33 1.47 -2.12
C ALA A 31 -1.62 2.98 -2.03
N ILE A 32 -0.65 3.73 -1.52
CA ILE A 32 -0.70 5.18 -1.50
C ILE A 32 -0.03 5.70 -2.76
N TYR A 33 -0.82 6.31 -3.65
CA TYR A 33 -0.34 6.80 -4.96
C TYR A 33 0.12 8.26 -4.93
N ASP A 34 -0.22 9.00 -3.88
CA ASP A 34 0.09 10.44 -3.77
C ASP A 34 1.57 10.72 -3.45
N ILE A 35 2.33 9.68 -3.04
CA ILE A 35 3.68 9.82 -2.51
C ILE A 35 4.70 9.37 -3.56
N PRO A 36 5.69 10.22 -3.90
CA PRO A 36 6.75 9.85 -4.83
C PRO A 36 7.57 8.64 -4.37
N ALA A 37 8.14 7.93 -5.34
CA ALA A 37 9.05 6.82 -5.07
C ALA A 37 10.26 7.30 -4.25
N GLY A 38 10.56 6.64 -3.14
CA GLY A 38 11.69 6.99 -2.29
C GLY A 38 11.37 7.85 -1.07
N GLU A 39 10.13 8.29 -0.90
CA GLU A 39 9.70 8.97 0.32
C GLU A 39 9.07 8.01 1.35
N VAL A 40 9.11 8.41 2.62
CA VAL A 40 8.52 7.63 3.72
C VAL A 40 7.01 7.79 3.66
N TRP A 41 6.28 6.67 3.67
CA TRP A 41 4.84 6.71 3.81
C TRP A 41 4.48 7.14 5.24
N PRO A 42 3.78 8.27 5.43
CA PRO A 42 3.34 8.72 6.73
C PRO A 42 2.32 7.76 7.28
N TYR A 43 2.40 7.54 8.59
CA TYR A 43 1.57 6.60 9.32
C TYR A 43 0.07 6.91 9.16
N ASP A 44 -0.30 8.18 9.24
CA ASP A 44 -1.70 8.63 9.22
C ASP A 44 -2.42 8.24 7.92
N ARG A 45 -1.72 8.31 6.78
CA ARG A 45 -2.29 7.94 5.47
C ARG A 45 -2.55 6.43 5.36
N ILE A 46 -1.72 5.60 6.00
CA ILE A 46 -1.94 4.14 6.03
C ILE A 46 -3.16 3.82 6.89
N VAL A 47 -3.32 4.52 8.02
CA VAL A 47 -4.47 4.39 8.90
C VAL A 47 -5.75 4.82 8.20
N GLU A 48 -5.73 5.97 7.52
CA GLU A 48 -6.88 6.48 6.75
C GLU A 48 -7.32 5.48 5.67
N LEU A 49 -6.38 4.93 4.90
CA LEU A 49 -6.67 3.91 3.89
C LEU A 49 -7.31 2.66 4.49
N ARG A 50 -6.78 2.19 5.62
CA ARG A 50 -7.33 1.05 6.37
C ARG A 50 -8.75 1.33 6.83
N ASP A 51 -8.98 2.49 7.43
CA ASP A 51 -10.26 2.85 8.04
C ASP A 51 -11.34 3.07 6.97
N GLN A 52 -10.95 3.60 5.81
CA GLN A 52 -11.82 3.70 4.65
C GLN A 52 -12.28 2.31 4.19
N VAL A 53 -11.36 1.37 4.00
CA VAL A 53 -11.69 -0.01 3.62
C VAL A 53 -12.54 -0.71 4.70
N ALA A 54 -12.21 -0.49 5.98
CA ALA A 54 -12.92 -1.06 7.12
C ALA A 54 -14.36 -0.54 7.24
N THR A 55 -14.60 0.73 6.91
CA THR A 55 -15.94 1.34 6.90
C THR A 55 -16.88 0.64 5.92
N HIS A 56 -16.37 0.10 4.81
CA HIS A 56 -17.16 -0.71 3.87
C HIS A 56 -17.25 -2.20 4.25
N GLY A 57 -16.77 -2.59 5.45
CA GLY A 57 -16.82 -3.96 5.97
C GLY A 57 -15.82 -4.91 5.31
N MET A 58 -14.77 -4.38 4.69
CA MET A 58 -13.67 -5.14 4.10
C MET A 58 -12.39 -4.97 4.92
N ARG A 59 -11.34 -5.73 4.60
CA ARG A 59 -10.05 -5.68 5.31
C ARG A 59 -8.93 -5.38 4.33
N LEU A 60 -8.07 -4.43 4.69
CA LEU A 60 -6.84 -4.18 3.96
C LEU A 60 -5.87 -5.35 4.22
N ASN A 61 -5.81 -6.29 3.28
CA ASN A 61 -5.07 -7.54 3.45
C ASN A 61 -3.61 -7.36 3.03
N VAL A 62 -3.38 -6.68 1.91
CA VAL A 62 -2.06 -6.49 1.32
C VAL A 62 -1.88 -5.04 0.91
N ILE A 63 -0.70 -4.49 1.17
CA ILE A 63 -0.30 -3.20 0.61
C ILE A 63 0.65 -3.46 -0.56
N GLU A 64 0.21 -3.11 -1.77
CA GLU A 64 0.96 -3.34 -3.01
C GLU A 64 0.66 -2.27 -4.08
N SER A 65 1.63 -1.48 -4.54
CA SER A 65 3.09 -1.65 -4.47
C SER A 65 3.75 -0.53 -3.66
N VAL A 66 4.81 -0.82 -2.91
CA VAL A 66 5.69 0.22 -2.33
C VAL A 66 6.73 0.61 -3.38
N PRO A 67 6.66 1.82 -3.97
CA PRO A 67 7.51 2.18 -5.10
C PRO A 67 8.97 2.27 -4.68
N VAL A 68 9.82 1.46 -5.32
CA VAL A 68 11.28 1.49 -5.17
C VAL A 68 11.86 2.48 -6.17
N HIS A 69 12.62 3.46 -5.67
CA HIS A 69 13.28 4.47 -6.50
C HIS A 69 14.26 3.85 -7.51
N GLU A 70 14.34 4.42 -8.72
CA GLU A 70 15.14 3.89 -9.82
C GLU A 70 16.64 3.82 -9.51
N ASP A 71 17.17 4.73 -8.70
CA ASP A 71 18.58 4.67 -8.26
C ASP A 71 18.92 3.36 -7.53
N ILE A 72 17.95 2.80 -6.78
CA ILE A 72 18.12 1.53 -6.08
C ILE A 72 18.18 0.39 -7.11
N LYS A 73 17.28 0.42 -8.11
CA LYS A 73 17.22 -0.60 -9.17
C LYS A 73 18.45 -0.58 -10.07
N MET A 74 18.92 0.61 -10.42
CA MET A 74 20.07 0.84 -11.30
C MET A 74 21.42 0.64 -10.60
N GLY A 75 21.43 0.37 -9.29
CA GLY A 75 22.65 0.14 -8.51
C GLY A 75 23.61 1.35 -8.50
N ARG A 76 23.14 2.54 -8.86
CA ARG A 76 23.96 3.75 -8.90
C ARG A 76 24.33 4.11 -7.47
N GLY A 77 25.64 4.22 -7.23
CA GLY A 77 26.27 4.13 -5.91
C GLY A 77 25.69 5.06 -4.86
N ARG A 78 24.70 4.58 -4.10
CA ARG A 78 24.37 5.07 -2.76
C ARG A 78 23.46 4.10 -1.99
N ARG A 79 23.70 2.78 -2.13
CA ARG A 79 22.98 1.74 -1.37
C ARG A 79 23.01 1.95 0.16
N GLY A 80 23.99 2.71 0.68
CA GLY A 80 24.14 2.99 2.11
C GLY A 80 23.90 4.43 2.57
N ALA A 81 23.72 5.43 1.68
CA ALA A 81 23.73 6.84 2.11
C ALA A 81 22.70 7.78 1.45
N SER A 82 21.83 7.32 0.55
CA SER A 82 20.67 8.14 0.16
C SER A 82 19.54 7.92 1.16
N SER A 83 18.90 9.01 1.60
CA SER A 83 17.71 9.03 2.46
C SER A 83 16.55 8.13 1.97
N VAL A 84 16.63 7.69 0.72
CA VAL A 84 15.68 6.87 -0.04
C VAL A 84 15.60 5.41 0.44
N CYS A 85 16.73 4.76 0.75
CA CYS A 85 16.78 3.38 1.23
C CYS A 85 16.22 3.20 2.68
N PRO A 86 16.56 4.06 3.65
CA PRO A 86 15.89 4.05 4.94
C PRO A 86 14.44 4.54 4.84
N ALA A 87 14.06 5.28 3.79
CA ALA A 87 12.68 5.73 3.60
C ALA A 87 11.75 4.59 3.17
N SER A 88 12.14 3.83 2.14
CA SER A 88 11.37 2.66 1.68
C SER A 88 11.27 1.58 2.76
N SER A 89 12.35 1.32 3.51
CA SER A 89 12.32 0.38 4.63
C SER A 89 11.51 0.87 5.85
N ARG A 90 11.44 2.20 6.09
CA ARG A 90 10.53 2.78 7.10
C ARG A 90 9.06 2.70 6.67
N GLY A 91 8.76 2.97 5.40
CA GLY A 91 7.42 2.76 4.83
C GLY A 91 6.97 1.31 4.97
N LEU A 92 7.82 0.35 4.62
CA LEU A 92 7.54 -1.09 4.81
C LEU A 92 7.29 -1.45 6.28
N ARG A 93 8.04 -0.85 7.23
CA ARG A 93 7.80 -1.05 8.67
C ARG A 93 6.45 -0.50 9.12
N HIS A 94 6.05 0.68 8.64
CA HIS A 94 4.72 1.23 8.96
C HIS A 94 3.62 0.33 8.39
N CYS A 95 3.74 -0.10 7.14
CA CYS A 95 2.75 -0.94 6.49
C CYS A 95 2.65 -2.35 7.12
N ALA A 96 3.77 -2.89 7.63
CA ALA A 96 3.82 -4.23 8.25
C ALA A 96 2.97 -4.35 9.52
N ASN A 97 2.67 -3.22 10.18
CA ASN A 97 1.80 -3.20 11.36
C ASN A 97 0.30 -3.27 11.01
N TYR A 98 -0.10 -3.02 9.74
CA TYR A 98 -1.52 -2.84 9.37
C TYR A 98 -2.02 -3.79 8.29
N SER A 99 -1.12 -4.41 7.53
CA SER A 99 -1.50 -5.40 6.51
C SER A 99 -0.88 -6.75 6.83
N LYS A 100 -1.56 -7.83 6.46
CA LYS A 100 -1.01 -9.19 6.60
C LYS A 100 0.26 -9.38 5.75
N ARG A 101 0.47 -8.55 4.72
CA ARG A 101 1.65 -8.56 3.84
C ARG A 101 1.89 -7.19 3.18
N CYS A 102 3.12 -6.71 3.25
CA CYS A 102 3.61 -5.57 2.47
C CYS A 102 4.59 -6.06 1.42
N ARG A 103 4.44 -5.61 0.17
CA ARG A 103 5.37 -5.93 -0.92
C ARG A 103 5.82 -4.66 -1.63
N ALA A 104 7.13 -4.58 -1.87
CA ALA A 104 7.77 -3.60 -2.72
C ALA A 104 7.92 -4.14 -4.14
#